data_AF-A0A662IIN1-F1
#
_entry.id   AF-A0A662IIN1-F1
#
_cell.length_a   1.000
_cell.length_b   1.000
_cell.length_c   1.000
_cell.angle_alpha   90.00
_cell.angle_beta   90.00
_cell.angle_gamma   90.00
#
_symmetry.space_group_name_H-M   'P 1'
#
loop_
_entity.id
_entity.type
_entity.pdbx_description
1 polymer ?
#
loop_
_entity_poly.entity_id
_entity_poly.type
_entity_poly.pdbx_seq_one_letter_code
_entity_poly.pdbx_strand_id
1 'polypeptide(L)' 'MKEVRVGVVGAGGIFTGGHLPAYVKVPEARLVAIADPSEY' A
#
# COMPACT_ATOMS: atom_id res chain seq x y z
N MET A 1 -19.05 5.87 -1.85
CA MET A 1 -17.87 6.73 -1.62
C MET A 1 -16.92 6.59 -2.80
N LYS A 2 -16.09 7.60 -3.12
CA LYS A 2 -15.18 7.55 -4.28
C LYS A 2 -13.89 6.82 -3.92
N GLU A 3 -13.45 5.89 -4.77
CA GLU A 3 -12.16 5.17 -4.62
C GLU A 3 -10.98 6.15 -4.62
N VAL A 4 -10.06 5.97 -3.67
CA VAL A 4 -8.79 6.66 -3.54
C VAL A 4 -7.69 5.72 -4.03
N ARG A 5 -6.95 6.17 -5.04
CA ARG A 5 -5.78 5.44 -5.57
C ARG A 5 -4.55 5.81 -4.77
N VAL A 6 -3.89 4.80 -4.20
CA VAL A 6 -2.76 4.96 -3.29
C VAL A 6 -1.49 4.44 -3.96
N GLY A 7 -0.44 5.26 -3.95
CA GLY A 7 0.92 4.85 -4.26
C GLY A 7 1.77 4.82 -2.99
N VAL A 8 2.69 3.86 -2.89
CA VAL A 8 3.57 3.69 -1.72
C VAL A 8 5.03 3.81 -2.15
N VAL A 9 5.83 4.50 -1.33
CA VAL A 9 7.28 4.57 -1.45
C VAL A 9 7.88 4.00 -0.16
N GLY A 10 8.70 2.96 -0.28
CA GLY A 10 9.18 2.17 0.85
C GLY A 10 8.23 1.01 1.19
N ALA A 11 8.55 -0.17 0.67
CA ALA A 11 7.84 -1.43 0.86
C ALA A 11 8.53 -2.36 1.89
N GLY A 12 9.24 -1.78 2.85
CA GLY A 12 9.89 -2.52 3.94
C GLY A 12 8.91 -3.12 4.97
N GLY A 13 9.45 -3.68 6.05
CA GLY A 13 8.69 -4.47 7.04
C GLY A 13 7.48 -3.77 7.68
N ILE A 14 7.53 -2.44 7.86
CA ILE A 14 6.39 -1.67 8.40
C ILE A 14 5.23 -1.64 7.39
N PHE A 15 5.53 -1.45 6.11
CA PHE A 15 4.53 -1.45 5.07
C PHE A 15 3.91 -2.86 4.94
N THR A 16 4.74 -3.89 4.77
CA THR A 16 4.26 -5.26 4.56
C THR A 16 3.56 -5.87 5.77
N GLY A 17 4.03 -5.57 6.98
CA GLY A 17 3.45 -6.09 8.23
C GLY A 17 2.25 -5.30 8.76
N GLY A 18 2.13 -4.01 8.41
CA GLY A 18 1.10 -3.12 8.97
C GLY A 18 0.17 -2.53 7.91
N HIS A 19 0.71 -1.67 7.04
CA HIS A 19 -0.09 -0.89 6.11
C HIS A 19 -0.76 -1.74 5.03
N LEU A 20 -0.02 -2.65 4.39
CA LEU A 20 -0.53 -3.50 3.33
C LEU A 20 -1.77 -4.32 3.76
N PRO A 21 -1.74 -5.08 4.88
CA PRO A 21 -2.94 -5.79 5.35
C PRO A 21 -4.05 -4.84 5.84
N ALA A 22 -3.72 -3.62 6.25
CA ALA A 22 -4.72 -2.62 6.62
C ALA A 22 -5.48 -2.07 5.41
N TYR A 23 -4.82 -1.87 4.25
CA TYR A 23 -5.49 -1.41 3.03
C TYR A 23 -6.61 -2.34 2.57
N VAL A 24 -6.48 -3.66 2.78
CA VAL A 24 -7.54 -4.64 2.47
C VAL A 24 -8.84 -4.37 3.25
N LYS A 25 -8.74 -3.72 4.42
CA LYS A 25 -9.87 -3.40 5.31
C LYS A 25 -10.50 -2.04 5.00
N VAL A 26 -9.93 -1.25 4.09
CA VAL A 26 -10.41 0.08 3.71
C VAL A 26 -10.96 0.00 2.28
N PRO A 27 -12.26 -0.23 2.08
CA PRO A 27 -12.83 -0.49 0.75
C PRO A 27 -12.72 0.71 -0.20
N GLU A 28 -12.53 1.92 0.34
CA GLU A 28 -12.27 3.12 -0.44
C GLU A 28 -10.83 3.22 -0.94
N ALA A 29 -9.88 2.44 -0.42
CA ALA A 29 -8.48 2.55 -0.76
C ALA A 29 -8.05 1.43 -1.72
N ARG A 30 -7.46 1.82 -2.85
CA ARG A 30 -6.86 0.90 -3.81
C ARG A 30 -5.38 1.20 -3.97
N LEU A 31 -4.53 0.26 -3.57
CA LEU A 31 -3.10 0.32 -3.86
C LEU A 31 -2.88 0.11 -5.37
N VAL A 32 -2.23 1.06 -6.03
CA VAL A 32 -2.04 1.06 -7.50
C VAL A 32 -0.58 1.09 -7.93
N ALA A 33 0.34 1.43 -7.03
CA ALA A 33 1.76 1.50 -7.31
C ALA A 33 2.59 1.29 -6.04
N ILE A 34 3.75 0.67 -6.21
CA ILE A 34 4.77 0.50 -5.17
C ILE A 34 6.11 0.89 -5.77
N ALA A 35 6.89 1.68 -5.03
CA ALA A 35 8.27 1.99 -5.33
C ALA A 35 9.14 1.68 -4.10
N ASP A 36 10.20 0.91 -4.29
CA ASP A 36 11.21 0.64 -3.28
C ASP A 36 12.57 0.51 -3.99
N PRO A 37 13.67 1.04 -3.43
CA PRO A 37 15.01 0.83 -4.00
C PRO A 37 15.45 -0.64 -3.98
N SER A 38 14.81 -1.48 -3.17
CA SER A 38 15.04 -2.91 -3.11
C SER A 38 14.05 -3.64 -4.03
N GLU A 39 14.57 -4.28 -5.07
CA GLU A 39 13.83 -5.27 -5.86
C GLU A 39 13.91 -6.62 -5.13
N TYR A 40 12.91 -6.96 -4.31
CA TYR A 40 12.73 -8.35 -3.82
C TYR A 40 11.45 -8.93 -4.41
#